data_AF-A0A2M7AR66-F1
#
_entry.id   AF-A0A2M7AR66-F1
#
_cell.length_a   1.000
_cell.length_b   1.000
_cell.length_c   1.000
_cell.angle_alpha   90.00
_cell.angle_beta   90.00
_cell.angle_gamma   90.00
#
_symmetry.space_group_name_H-M   'P 1'
#
loop_
_entity.id
_entity.type
_entity.pdbx_description
1 polymer ?
#
loop_
_entity_poly.entity_id
_entity_poly.type
_entity_poly.pdbx_seq_one_letter_code
_entity_poly.pdbx_strand_id
1 'polypeptide(L)'
;MSSERQVRKYYDRVLLGDRGDNFITQSYEKGALDLGISVGCPVAPDLVKPKKSGGRGVVEMQKRYGEVIFSNQVLIEELDHLKRGDLVLQLTEPRPRIKGEPLGEHSNNWIPEELKENVLVPTSGYILPRLLTEYMNIAGPDKFRNFKAAMQVFRRIAPNVGNDISLVVRFAEGLTKTLSGDKVKTELILKRLLSVGKLKEDNVLTDYSRIITEVKRTKTLSTFYDSLVPADRDRLGIYSPERLARFLKSENFGQGTFLGDDPAIDLLCPMERLWVSAWRHACPQPGAVSGNFGVEWARARYDECDFTQGFIVSLIHELNPTLESQIESSTSRPEGEPVGFFEVGRVPLSHQKSISRLSNLVWYAIPRVYIEAAGRGQDRNWERYSTAIKLTTKAINESKSPIELLARLTNLVVNEIDVDPNLLLCHILEPSILQEGNNQTEYRQVAKTLKKHAPRVWKHYLSLSPVDRQLHGIIGLEELNI
;
A
#
# COMPACT_ATOMS: atom_id res chain seq x y z
N MET A 1 18.08 -32.67 35.38
CA MET A 1 18.55 -31.43 34.73
C MET A 1 20.03 -31.63 34.43
N SER A 2 20.36 -32.03 33.20
CA SER A 2 21.74 -32.13 32.72
C SER A 2 21.99 -31.06 31.65
N SER A 3 23.17 -30.44 31.74
CA SER A 3 23.97 -29.73 30.72
C SER A 3 23.73 -30.23 29.29
N GLU A 4 23.73 -29.44 28.21
CA GLU A 4 24.38 -28.17 27.85
C GLU A 4 23.42 -27.32 26.99
N ARG A 5 23.37 -25.99 27.19
CA ARG A 5 22.69 -25.07 26.27
C ARG A 5 23.71 -24.47 25.31
N GLN A 6 23.61 -24.85 24.04
CA GLN A 6 24.02 -24.05 22.88
C GLN A 6 23.31 -24.60 21.64
N VAL A 7 22.40 -23.84 21.01
CA VAL A 7 22.28 -23.75 19.53
C VAL A 7 21.55 -22.46 19.12
N ARG A 8 22.11 -21.75 18.11
CA ARG A 8 21.48 -20.72 17.25
C ARG A 8 20.93 -21.30 15.95
N LYS A 9 19.61 -21.22 15.66
CA LYS A 9 19.08 -21.33 14.28
C LYS A 9 17.87 -20.45 13.98
N TYR A 10 17.82 -20.02 12.73
CA TYR A 10 16.83 -19.13 12.13
C TYR A 10 16.25 -19.80 10.89
N TYR A 11 14.91 -19.89 10.81
CA TYR A 11 14.17 -20.74 9.86
C TYR A 11 14.45 -22.25 10.08
N ASP A 12 14.51 -22.78 11.30
CA ASP A 12 13.35 -23.17 12.13
C ASP A 12 13.60 -22.85 13.61
N ARG A 13 13.05 -21.73 14.07
CA ARG A 13 13.67 -20.87 15.08
C ARG A 13 13.73 -21.44 16.50
N VAL A 14 14.92 -21.43 17.11
CA VAL A 14 15.11 -21.12 18.55
C VAL A 14 16.35 -20.28 18.69
N LEU A 15 16.22 -19.10 19.35
CA LEU A 15 17.32 -18.38 20.01
C LEU A 15 16.96 -17.26 21.00
N LEU A 16 17.60 -17.01 22.16
CA LEU A 16 18.26 -17.72 23.30
C LEU A 16 18.37 -16.64 24.44
N GLY A 17 18.72 -16.86 25.72
CA GLY A 17 19.38 -17.99 26.38
C GLY A 17 19.60 -17.82 27.90
N ASP A 18 20.41 -18.71 28.47
CA ASP A 18 20.70 -18.82 29.91
C ASP A 18 22.12 -18.38 30.23
N ARG A 19 22.30 -17.45 31.17
CA ARG A 19 23.52 -17.35 32.01
C ARG A 19 24.87 -17.72 31.31
N GLY A 20 25.14 -17.29 30.07
CA GLY A 20 26.34 -17.71 29.34
C GLY A 20 26.24 -17.82 27.80
N ASP A 21 25.04 -17.78 27.21
CA ASP A 21 24.91 -17.68 25.76
C ASP A 21 25.27 -16.26 25.28
N ASN A 22 26.40 -16.14 24.58
CA ASN A 22 26.98 -14.87 24.13
C ASN A 22 26.06 -14.06 23.19
N PHE A 23 25.10 -13.33 23.75
CA PHE A 23 24.68 -12.03 23.21
C PHE A 23 25.67 -10.93 23.65
N ILE A 24 26.59 -11.22 24.58
CA ILE A 24 27.56 -10.28 25.17
C ILE A 24 28.74 -9.98 24.23
N THR A 25 29.08 -10.86 23.27
CA THR A 25 30.18 -10.60 22.31
C THR A 25 29.76 -9.80 21.09
N GLN A 26 28.45 -9.59 20.89
CA GLN A 26 27.92 -8.73 19.84
C GLN A 26 27.56 -7.37 20.43
N SER A 27 27.67 -6.31 19.63
CA SER A 27 27.12 -5.02 20.05
C SER A 27 25.63 -5.20 20.39
N TYR A 28 25.15 -4.50 21.43
CA TYR A 28 23.75 -4.54 21.82
C TYR A 28 22.82 -4.33 20.61
N GLU A 29 23.22 -3.46 19.68
CA GLU A 29 22.53 -3.20 18.42
C GLU A 29 22.39 -4.45 17.55
N LYS A 30 23.49 -5.18 17.28
CA LYS A 30 23.44 -6.43 16.52
C LYS A 30 22.57 -7.48 17.20
N GLY A 31 22.65 -7.61 18.52
CA GLY A 31 21.77 -8.52 19.27
C GLY A 31 20.29 -8.16 19.15
N ALA A 32 19.95 -6.87 19.10
CA ALA A 32 18.59 -6.40 18.92
C ALA A 32 18.07 -6.67 17.50
N LEU A 33 18.91 -6.45 16.48
CA LEU A 33 18.62 -6.80 15.09
C LEU A 33 18.42 -8.31 14.89
N ASP A 34 19.30 -9.13 15.47
CA ASP A 34 19.21 -10.59 15.49
C ASP A 34 18.00 -11.11 16.27
N LEU A 35 17.35 -10.31 17.12
CA LEU A 35 16.06 -10.67 17.69
C LEU A 35 14.91 -10.19 16.79
N GLY A 36 15.06 -9.03 16.16
CA GLY A 36 14.07 -8.48 15.22
C GLY A 36 13.82 -9.38 14.02
N ILE A 37 14.86 -9.91 13.38
CA ILE A 37 14.67 -10.84 12.25
C ILE A 37 13.94 -12.13 12.77
N SER A 38 14.07 -12.50 14.06
CA SER A 38 13.69 -13.81 14.65
C SER A 38 12.24 -13.85 15.03
N VAL A 39 11.61 -12.70 14.94
CA VAL A 39 10.18 -12.51 15.00
C VAL A 39 9.64 -11.99 13.67
N GLY A 40 10.47 -11.99 12.61
CA GLY A 40 10.10 -11.53 11.27
C GLY A 40 9.77 -10.04 11.22
N CYS A 41 10.55 -9.17 11.87
CA CYS A 41 10.34 -7.73 11.83
C CYS A 41 11.17 -7.08 10.71
N PRO A 42 10.53 -6.54 9.64
CA PRO A 42 11.23 -5.95 8.51
C PRO A 42 11.78 -4.53 8.77
N VAL A 43 11.38 -3.92 9.89
CA VAL A 43 11.79 -2.55 10.31
C VAL A 43 12.75 -2.54 11.51
N ALA A 44 13.41 -3.68 11.77
CA ALA A 44 14.29 -3.82 12.93
C ALA A 44 15.38 -2.70 13.02
N PRO A 45 16.07 -2.30 11.93
CA PRO A 45 17.03 -1.20 11.96
C PRO A 45 16.45 0.14 12.41
N ASP A 46 15.23 0.47 11.99
CA ASP A 46 14.62 1.72 12.40
C ASP A 46 14.19 1.68 13.87
N LEU A 47 13.80 0.50 14.36
CA LEU A 47 13.39 0.32 15.75
C LEU A 47 14.57 0.28 16.74
N VAL A 48 15.78 -0.13 16.33
CA VAL A 48 16.97 -0.07 17.22
C VAL A 48 17.47 1.35 17.46
N LYS A 49 17.15 2.28 16.56
CA LYS A 49 17.53 3.69 16.70
C LYS A 49 17.03 4.29 18.02
N PRO A 50 17.71 5.31 18.57
CA PRO A 50 17.27 5.99 19.79
C PRO A 50 15.83 6.52 19.71
N LYS A 51 15.15 6.62 20.86
CA LYS A 51 13.79 7.18 20.93
C LYS A 51 13.67 8.60 20.36
N LYS A 52 14.70 9.42 20.56
CA LYS A 52 14.77 10.79 20.01
C LYS A 52 14.73 10.86 18.48
N SER A 53 15.06 9.77 17.79
CA SER A 53 15.00 9.64 16.33
C SER A 53 13.85 8.74 15.88
N GLY A 54 12.81 8.58 16.71
CA GLY A 54 11.62 7.79 16.38
C GLY A 54 11.74 6.27 16.58
N GLY A 55 12.91 5.76 17.00
CA GLY A 55 13.08 4.33 17.29
C GLY A 55 12.63 3.93 18.70
N ARG A 56 12.79 2.67 19.08
CA ARG A 56 12.52 2.18 20.45
C ARG A 56 13.75 2.26 21.34
N GLY A 57 14.93 2.25 20.73
CA GLY A 57 16.20 2.04 21.38
C GLY A 57 16.48 0.56 21.59
N VAL A 58 17.76 0.23 21.51
CA VAL A 58 18.30 -1.12 21.55
C VAL A 58 17.81 -1.96 22.75
N VAL A 59 17.88 -1.41 23.96
CA VAL A 59 17.51 -2.13 25.21
C VAL A 59 16.03 -2.50 25.24
N GLU A 60 15.16 -1.54 24.91
CA GLU A 60 13.71 -1.79 24.88
C GLU A 60 13.37 -2.79 23.77
N MET A 61 14.06 -2.73 22.64
CA MET A 61 13.85 -3.67 21.54
C MET A 61 14.21 -5.11 21.94
N GLN A 62 15.39 -5.31 22.54
CA GLN A 62 15.82 -6.62 23.05
C GLN A 62 14.82 -7.19 24.06
N LYS A 63 14.38 -6.36 25.02
CA LYS A 63 13.38 -6.75 26.01
C LYS A 63 12.08 -7.21 25.34
N ARG A 64 11.54 -6.41 24.42
CA ARG A 64 10.26 -6.70 23.76
C ARG A 64 10.31 -7.95 22.90
N TYR A 65 11.36 -8.15 22.12
CA TYR A 65 11.46 -9.37 21.31
C TYR A 65 11.79 -10.59 22.16
N GLY A 66 12.57 -10.45 23.24
CA GLY A 66 12.76 -11.51 24.23
C GLY A 66 11.44 -11.97 24.84
N GLU A 67 10.56 -11.04 25.25
CA GLU A 67 9.21 -11.36 25.78
C GLU A 67 8.34 -12.12 24.75
N VAL A 68 8.40 -11.70 23.48
CA VAL A 68 7.65 -12.35 22.38
C VAL A 68 8.18 -13.74 22.10
N ILE A 69 9.51 -13.92 22.02
CA ILE A 69 10.14 -15.23 21.78
C ILE A 69 9.83 -16.20 22.93
N PHE A 70 9.96 -15.75 24.18
CA PHE A 70 9.59 -16.56 25.34
C PHE A 70 8.12 -17.01 25.28
N SER A 71 7.22 -16.05 25.03
CA SER A 71 5.79 -16.35 24.94
C SER A 71 5.50 -17.33 23.81
N ASN A 72 6.16 -17.17 22.66
CA ASN A 72 6.01 -18.06 21.53
C ASN A 72 6.45 -19.48 21.87
N GLN A 73 7.64 -19.64 22.46
CA GLN A 73 8.18 -20.94 22.86
C GLN A 73 7.21 -21.70 23.76
N VAL A 74 6.70 -21.05 24.81
CA VAL A 74 5.75 -21.67 25.74
C VAL A 74 4.47 -22.11 25.04
N LEU A 75 3.94 -21.29 24.13
CA LEU A 75 2.71 -21.60 23.40
C LEU A 75 2.91 -22.76 22.42
N ILE A 76 4.07 -22.83 21.76
CA ILE A 76 4.43 -23.94 20.86
C ILE A 76 4.61 -25.24 21.64
N GLU A 77 5.33 -25.23 22.77
CA GLU A 77 5.48 -26.39 23.66
C GLU A 77 4.11 -26.89 24.16
N GLU A 78 3.21 -25.97 24.50
CA GLU A 78 1.86 -26.34 24.91
C GLU A 78 1.04 -26.97 23.76
N LEU A 79 1.17 -26.48 22.53
CA LEU A 79 0.52 -27.10 21.37
C LEU A 79 1.07 -28.51 21.10
N ASP A 80 2.37 -28.71 21.25
CA ASP A 80 3.00 -30.03 21.12
C ASP A 80 2.48 -31.00 22.19
N HIS A 81 2.39 -30.57 23.45
CA HIS A 81 1.77 -31.35 24.53
C HIS A 81 0.31 -31.72 24.25
N LEU A 82 -0.44 -30.82 23.58
CA LEU A 82 -1.82 -31.04 23.16
C LEU A 82 -1.94 -31.85 21.85
N LYS A 83 -0.82 -32.31 21.28
CA LYS A 83 -0.72 -33.03 20.00
C LYS A 83 -1.32 -32.26 18.82
N ARG A 84 -1.13 -30.94 18.81
CA ARG A 84 -1.58 -30.00 17.75
C ARG A 84 -0.44 -29.56 16.85
N GLY A 85 0.32 -30.53 16.33
CA GLY A 85 1.43 -30.28 15.40
C GLY A 85 0.98 -29.52 14.14
N ASP A 86 -0.26 -29.70 13.70
CA ASP A 86 -0.87 -28.95 12.61
C ASP A 86 -0.91 -27.43 12.87
N LEU A 87 -1.23 -27.02 14.10
CA LEU A 87 -1.24 -25.61 14.49
C LEU A 87 0.17 -25.08 14.68
N VAL A 88 1.11 -25.90 15.15
CA VAL A 88 2.54 -25.52 15.23
C VAL A 88 3.03 -25.13 13.84
N LEU A 89 2.86 -26.01 12.84
CA LEU A 89 3.28 -25.72 11.45
C LEU A 89 2.60 -24.45 10.92
N GLN A 90 1.29 -24.31 11.10
CA GLN A 90 0.58 -23.11 10.66
C GLN A 90 1.10 -21.82 11.33
N LEU A 91 1.58 -21.86 12.57
CA LEU A 91 2.08 -20.69 13.29
C LEU A 91 3.54 -20.36 12.97
N THR A 92 4.34 -21.34 12.55
CA THR A 92 5.81 -21.18 12.44
C THR A 92 6.34 -21.25 11.02
N GLU A 93 5.66 -21.91 10.10
CA GLU A 93 6.17 -22.08 8.73
C GLU A 93 6.02 -20.79 7.91
N PRO A 94 7.09 -20.36 7.21
CA PRO A 94 7.00 -19.30 6.22
C PRO A 94 5.92 -19.61 5.18
N ARG A 95 5.16 -18.59 4.79
CA ARG A 95 4.14 -18.71 3.74
C ARG A 95 4.53 -17.86 2.53
N PRO A 96 4.33 -18.34 1.29
CA PRO A 96 4.43 -17.48 0.13
C PRO A 96 3.50 -16.27 0.27
N ARG A 97 3.96 -15.10 -0.14
CA ARG A 97 3.11 -13.92 -0.21
C ARG A 97 2.01 -14.11 -1.23
N ILE A 98 0.83 -13.59 -0.92
CA ILE A 98 -0.29 -13.60 -1.85
C ILE A 98 0.02 -12.63 -2.99
N LYS A 99 -0.31 -13.01 -4.23
CA LYS A 99 -0.16 -12.13 -5.39
C LYS A 99 -0.95 -10.83 -5.15
N GLY A 100 -0.27 -9.69 -5.18
CA GLY A 100 -0.85 -8.39 -4.83
C GLY A 100 -0.70 -8.01 -3.35
N GLU A 101 0.07 -8.73 -2.55
CA GLU A 101 0.43 -8.36 -1.17
C GLU A 101 1.97 -8.34 -1.01
N PRO A 102 2.67 -7.41 -1.69
CA PRO A 102 4.12 -7.31 -1.57
C PRO A 102 4.52 -6.90 -0.16
N LEU A 103 5.80 -7.03 0.19
CA LEU A 103 6.35 -6.54 1.46
C LEU A 103 5.95 -5.08 1.69
N GLY A 104 5.50 -4.79 2.91
CA GLY A 104 5.08 -3.46 3.32
C GLY A 104 6.25 -2.57 3.76
N GLU A 105 6.04 -1.75 4.80
CA GLU A 105 7.06 -0.87 5.38
C GLU A 105 8.27 -1.69 5.89
N HIS A 106 9.47 -1.32 5.46
CA HIS A 106 10.72 -2.00 5.81
C HIS A 106 11.88 -1.00 5.84
N SER A 107 12.93 -1.33 6.60
CA SER A 107 14.13 -0.49 6.65
C SER A 107 14.94 -0.60 5.35
N ASN A 108 15.37 0.54 4.80
CA ASN A 108 16.21 0.59 3.61
C ASN A 108 17.50 -0.22 3.81
N ASN A 109 17.91 -0.99 2.79
CA ASN A 109 19.09 -1.86 2.79
C ASN A 109 19.06 -3.02 3.82
N TRP A 110 17.89 -3.38 4.34
CA TRP A 110 17.74 -4.43 5.36
C TRP A 110 16.87 -5.61 4.92
N ILE A 111 16.29 -5.59 3.73
CA ILE A 111 15.34 -6.63 3.31
C ILE A 111 16.10 -7.92 2.95
N PRO A 112 15.99 -9.01 3.73
CA PRO A 112 16.38 -10.33 3.23
C PRO A 112 15.50 -10.66 2.03
N GLU A 113 16.07 -11.17 0.93
CA GLU A 113 15.30 -11.47 -0.29
C GLU A 113 14.08 -12.36 -0.02
N GLU A 114 14.18 -13.25 0.96
CA GLU A 114 13.11 -14.14 1.38
C GLU A 114 11.89 -13.38 1.92
N LEU A 115 12.06 -12.20 2.52
CA LEU A 115 10.94 -11.35 2.98
C LEU A 115 10.16 -10.73 1.81
N LYS A 116 10.76 -10.63 0.63
CA LYS A 116 10.08 -10.13 -0.57
C LYS A 116 9.12 -11.17 -1.16
N GLU A 117 9.44 -12.45 -0.99
CA GLU A 117 8.66 -13.57 -1.54
C GLU A 117 7.78 -14.25 -0.49
N ASN A 118 8.18 -14.20 0.80
CA ASN A 118 7.54 -14.93 1.87
C ASN A 118 7.20 -14.06 3.09
N VAL A 119 6.11 -14.44 3.76
CA VAL A 119 5.77 -14.04 5.12
C VAL A 119 6.43 -15.03 6.07
N LEU A 120 7.59 -14.65 6.62
CA LEU A 120 8.42 -15.58 7.40
C LEU A 120 7.81 -16.00 8.75
N VAL A 121 6.98 -15.13 9.31
CA VAL A 121 6.18 -15.42 10.50
C VAL A 121 4.74 -15.15 10.12
N PRO A 122 3.91 -16.19 10.00
CA PRO A 122 2.49 -16.02 9.76
C PRO A 122 1.87 -15.00 10.71
N THR A 123 0.89 -14.23 10.23
CA THR A 123 0.20 -13.19 11.02
C THR A 123 -0.23 -13.70 12.40
N SER A 124 -0.79 -14.90 12.44
CA SER A 124 -1.21 -15.60 13.67
C SER A 124 -0.03 -15.91 14.60
N GLY A 125 1.09 -16.40 14.07
CA GLY A 125 2.32 -16.69 14.81
C GLY A 125 2.95 -15.46 15.45
N TYR A 126 2.77 -14.29 14.84
CA TYR A 126 3.19 -13.02 15.43
C TYR A 126 2.20 -12.49 16.48
N ILE A 127 0.89 -12.61 16.24
CA ILE A 127 -0.16 -12.09 17.13
C ILE A 127 -0.23 -12.88 18.44
N LEU A 128 -0.21 -14.22 18.37
CA LEU A 128 -0.45 -15.11 19.50
C LEU A 128 0.46 -14.82 20.72
N PRO A 129 1.80 -14.78 20.60
CA PRO A 129 2.69 -14.48 21.73
C PRO A 129 2.50 -13.05 22.26
N ARG A 130 2.13 -12.10 21.40
CA ARG A 130 1.85 -10.71 21.80
C ARG A 130 0.56 -10.60 22.61
N LEU A 131 -0.46 -11.40 22.30
CA LEU A 131 -1.68 -11.46 23.11
C LEU A 131 -1.39 -11.94 24.52
N LEU A 132 -0.57 -13.01 24.67
CA LEU A 132 -0.15 -13.51 25.97
C LEU A 132 0.64 -12.44 26.76
N THR A 133 1.63 -11.83 26.12
CA THR A 133 2.46 -10.78 26.74
C THR A 133 1.62 -9.56 27.15
N GLU A 134 0.72 -9.10 26.29
CA GLU A 134 -0.16 -7.96 26.60
C GLU A 134 -1.12 -8.29 27.74
N TYR A 135 -1.74 -9.47 27.72
CA TYR A 135 -2.63 -9.91 28.80
C TYR A 135 -1.92 -9.96 30.15
N MET A 136 -0.73 -10.55 30.21
CA MET A 136 0.09 -10.55 31.44
C MET A 136 0.36 -9.14 31.94
N ASN A 137 0.41 -8.16 31.03
CA ASN A 137 0.63 -6.76 31.35
C ASN A 137 -0.58 -6.02 31.89
N ILE A 138 -1.78 -6.31 31.39
CA ILE A 138 -2.99 -5.55 31.69
C ILE A 138 -3.91 -6.22 32.72
N ALA A 139 -3.81 -7.53 32.91
CA ALA A 139 -4.73 -8.27 33.78
C ALA A 139 -4.56 -7.92 35.27
N GLY A 140 -3.34 -7.61 35.72
CA GLY A 140 -3.05 -7.22 37.10
C GLY A 140 -1.55 -7.24 37.42
N PRO A 141 -1.15 -6.93 38.67
CA PRO A 141 0.26 -6.85 39.07
C PRO A 141 0.95 -8.23 39.13
N ASP A 142 0.22 -9.30 39.47
CA ASP A 142 0.77 -10.65 39.58
C ASP A 142 0.88 -11.33 38.20
N LYS A 143 2.06 -11.16 37.57
CA LYS A 143 2.35 -11.70 36.24
C LYS A 143 2.22 -13.22 36.16
N PHE A 144 2.59 -13.93 37.23
CA PHE A 144 2.58 -15.39 37.22
C PHE A 144 1.15 -15.93 37.30
N ARG A 145 0.31 -15.32 38.16
CA ARG A 145 -1.13 -15.63 38.19
C ARG A 145 -1.79 -15.32 36.86
N ASN A 146 -1.47 -14.19 36.24
CA ASN A 146 -2.00 -13.82 34.92
C ASN A 146 -1.57 -14.83 33.84
N PHE A 147 -0.29 -15.18 33.81
CA PHE A 147 0.23 -16.20 32.89
C PHE A 147 -0.51 -17.54 33.04
N LYS A 148 -0.69 -18.03 34.28
CA LYS A 148 -1.47 -19.26 34.54
C LYS A 148 -2.90 -19.16 34.02
N ALA A 149 -3.58 -18.05 34.27
CA ALA A 149 -4.94 -17.83 33.77
C ALA A 149 -5.00 -17.83 32.24
N ALA A 150 -4.04 -17.17 31.57
CA ALA A 150 -3.93 -17.18 30.12
C ALA A 150 -3.68 -18.59 29.57
N MET A 151 -2.77 -19.36 30.17
CA MET A 151 -2.50 -20.73 29.73
C MET A 151 -3.69 -21.67 29.95
N GLN A 152 -4.49 -21.47 31.00
CA GLN A 152 -5.77 -22.20 31.18
C GLN A 152 -6.76 -21.89 30.05
N VAL A 153 -6.86 -20.62 29.64
CA VAL A 153 -7.68 -20.22 28.49
C VAL A 153 -7.16 -20.88 27.21
N PHE A 154 -5.84 -20.86 26.98
CA PHE A 154 -5.20 -21.46 25.82
C PHE A 154 -5.49 -22.97 25.71
N ARG A 155 -5.24 -23.72 26.80
CA ARG A 155 -5.48 -25.18 26.88
C ARG A 155 -6.92 -25.59 26.61
N ARG A 156 -7.89 -24.76 26.98
CA ARG A 156 -9.30 -25.01 26.70
C ARG A 156 -9.65 -24.80 25.23
N ILE A 157 -8.97 -23.88 24.55
CA ILE A 157 -9.32 -23.44 23.20
C ILE A 157 -8.57 -24.24 22.14
N ALA A 158 -7.26 -24.42 22.33
CA ALA A 158 -6.37 -25.02 21.35
C ALA A 158 -6.84 -26.39 20.83
N PRO A 159 -7.42 -27.30 21.63
CA PRO A 159 -7.93 -28.57 21.12
C PRO A 159 -9.13 -28.45 20.16
N ASN A 160 -9.87 -27.33 20.22
CA ASN A 160 -11.20 -27.18 19.61
C ASN A 160 -11.23 -26.28 18.37
N VAL A 161 -10.08 -25.80 17.90
CA VAL A 161 -9.97 -24.91 16.73
C VAL A 161 -9.33 -25.62 15.54
N GLY A 162 -9.81 -25.32 14.33
CA GLY A 162 -9.35 -25.98 13.10
C GLY A 162 -8.15 -25.31 12.41
N ASN A 163 -7.82 -24.07 12.75
CA ASN A 163 -6.72 -23.33 12.14
C ASN A 163 -6.15 -22.25 13.09
N ASP A 164 -4.98 -21.73 12.73
CA ASP A 164 -4.23 -20.69 13.43
C ASP A 164 -5.01 -19.38 13.64
N ILE A 165 -5.79 -18.92 12.65
CA ILE A 165 -6.60 -17.70 12.77
C ILE A 165 -7.71 -17.87 13.81
N SER A 166 -8.44 -18.99 13.77
CA SER A 166 -9.43 -19.32 14.80
C SER A 166 -8.77 -19.47 16.17
N LEU A 167 -7.55 -20.03 16.27
CA LEU A 167 -6.81 -20.09 17.52
C LEU A 167 -6.57 -18.70 18.12
N VAL A 168 -5.99 -17.77 17.36
CA VAL A 168 -5.65 -16.43 17.88
C VAL A 168 -6.89 -15.63 18.26
N VAL A 169 -7.96 -15.68 17.47
CA VAL A 169 -9.20 -14.93 17.73
C VAL A 169 -9.93 -15.50 18.95
N ARG A 170 -10.06 -16.83 19.04
CA ARG A 170 -10.70 -17.46 20.20
C ARG A 170 -9.88 -17.26 21.46
N PHE A 171 -8.55 -17.32 21.37
CA PHE A 171 -7.68 -17.02 22.49
C PHE A 171 -7.88 -15.58 22.98
N ALA A 172 -7.87 -14.59 22.09
CA ALA A 172 -8.17 -13.20 22.42
C ALA A 172 -9.56 -13.02 23.07
N GLU A 173 -10.58 -13.72 22.56
CA GLU A 173 -11.94 -13.71 23.14
C GLU A 173 -11.94 -14.29 24.56
N GLY A 174 -11.23 -15.41 24.76
CA GLY A 174 -11.08 -16.06 26.05
C GLY A 174 -10.37 -15.18 27.09
N LEU A 175 -9.29 -14.50 26.68
CA LEU A 175 -8.57 -13.54 27.53
C LEU A 175 -9.45 -12.33 27.87
N THR A 176 -10.24 -11.83 26.91
CA THR A 176 -11.17 -10.73 27.16
C THR A 176 -12.23 -11.10 28.21
N LYS A 177 -12.71 -12.34 28.19
CA LYS A 177 -13.68 -12.83 29.19
C LYS A 177 -13.09 -12.90 30.60
N THR A 178 -11.80 -13.18 30.76
CA THR A 178 -11.14 -13.18 32.08
C THR A 178 -10.87 -11.77 32.61
N LEU A 179 -10.93 -10.75 31.75
CA LEU A 179 -10.82 -9.33 32.12
C LEU A 179 -12.16 -8.72 32.56
N SER A 180 -13.21 -9.54 32.72
CA SER A 180 -14.54 -9.13 33.18
C SER A 180 -15.18 -8.01 32.32
N GLY A 181 -14.81 -7.92 31.04
CA GLY A 181 -15.35 -6.90 30.13
C GLY A 181 -14.82 -5.48 30.37
N ASP A 182 -13.69 -5.32 31.07
CA ASP A 182 -12.97 -4.04 31.16
C ASP A 182 -12.70 -3.51 29.74
N LYS A 183 -13.37 -2.40 29.39
CA LYS A 183 -13.33 -1.83 28.05
C LYS A 183 -11.91 -1.45 27.63
N VAL A 184 -11.16 -0.78 28.50
CA VAL A 184 -9.80 -0.29 28.19
C VAL A 184 -8.85 -1.47 27.95
N LYS A 185 -8.93 -2.50 28.80
CA LYS A 185 -8.10 -3.71 28.61
C LYS A 185 -8.51 -4.50 27.38
N THR A 186 -9.81 -4.56 27.07
CA THR A 186 -10.32 -5.19 25.85
C THR A 186 -9.84 -4.47 24.58
N GLU A 187 -9.82 -3.14 24.59
CA GLU A 187 -9.25 -2.33 23.51
C GLU A 187 -7.77 -2.66 23.26
N LEU A 188 -6.98 -2.87 24.32
CA LEU A 188 -5.57 -3.27 24.20
C LEU A 188 -5.41 -4.67 23.58
N ILE A 189 -6.29 -5.62 23.92
CA ILE A 189 -6.32 -6.95 23.27
C ILE A 189 -6.69 -6.83 21.79
N LEU A 190 -7.74 -6.08 21.45
CA LEU A 190 -8.14 -5.83 20.06
C LEU A 190 -7.03 -5.14 19.27
N LYS A 191 -6.33 -4.17 19.87
CA LYS A 191 -5.18 -3.50 19.26
C LYS A 191 -4.06 -4.48 18.91
N ARG A 192 -3.81 -5.51 19.72
CA ARG A 192 -2.81 -6.54 19.40
C ARG A 192 -3.27 -7.49 18.30
N LEU A 193 -4.56 -7.83 18.30
CA LEU A 193 -5.16 -8.69 17.30
C LEU A 193 -5.25 -8.04 15.91
N LEU A 194 -5.52 -6.73 15.85
CA LEU A 194 -5.79 -5.97 14.62
C LEU A 194 -4.82 -4.80 14.43
N SER A 195 -3.56 -4.96 14.86
CA SER A 195 -2.55 -3.88 14.85
C SER A 195 -2.26 -3.36 13.44
N VAL A 196 -2.58 -2.09 13.17
CA VAL A 196 -2.27 -1.39 11.90
C VAL A 196 -0.76 -1.36 11.63
N GLY A 197 0.07 -1.17 12.67
CA GLY A 197 1.53 -1.15 12.49
C GLY A 197 2.08 -2.44 11.88
N LYS A 198 1.59 -3.61 12.30
CA LYS A 198 2.05 -4.88 11.73
C LYS A 198 1.46 -5.12 10.34
N LEU A 199 0.22 -4.71 10.10
CA LEU A 199 -0.35 -4.73 8.75
C LEU A 199 0.45 -3.84 7.79
N LYS A 200 0.95 -2.69 8.24
CA LYS A 200 1.82 -1.84 7.43
C LYS A 200 3.17 -2.48 7.13
N GLU A 201 3.80 -3.12 8.12
CA GLU A 201 5.07 -3.82 7.97
C GLU A 201 4.97 -5.00 6.98
N ASP A 202 3.97 -5.86 7.16
CA ASP A 202 3.87 -7.12 6.41
C ASP A 202 2.98 -7.02 5.17
N ASN A 203 2.03 -6.08 5.14
CA ASN A 203 1.03 -5.88 4.08
C ASN A 203 0.20 -7.13 3.74
N VAL A 204 -0.14 -7.92 4.78
CA VAL A 204 -0.91 -9.18 4.71
C VAL A 204 -2.42 -8.94 4.88
N LEU A 205 -3.02 -8.19 3.95
CA LEU A 205 -4.42 -7.76 4.01
C LEU A 205 -5.41 -8.94 4.07
N THR A 206 -5.12 -10.03 3.37
CA THR A 206 -5.98 -11.22 3.33
C THR A 206 -6.06 -11.88 4.69
N ASP A 207 -4.94 -12.02 5.40
CA ASP A 207 -4.93 -12.59 6.75
C ASP A 207 -5.70 -11.71 7.74
N TYR A 208 -5.51 -10.38 7.69
CA TYR A 208 -6.28 -9.45 8.53
C TYR A 208 -7.77 -9.48 8.22
N SER A 209 -8.16 -9.63 6.95
CA SER A 209 -9.56 -9.78 6.54
C SER A 209 -10.19 -11.07 7.08
N ARG A 210 -9.41 -12.17 7.10
CA ARG A 210 -9.82 -13.44 7.71
C ARG A 210 -9.93 -13.31 9.24
N ILE A 211 -8.99 -12.63 9.90
CA ILE A 211 -9.05 -12.36 11.35
C ILE A 211 -10.30 -11.54 11.69
N ILE A 212 -10.61 -10.47 10.94
CA ILE A 212 -11.82 -9.67 11.17
C ILE A 212 -13.09 -10.50 10.97
N THR A 213 -13.13 -11.32 9.93
CA THR A 213 -14.26 -12.23 9.69
C THR A 213 -14.47 -13.16 10.89
N GLU A 214 -13.39 -13.71 11.44
CA GLU A 214 -13.46 -14.57 12.61
C GLU A 214 -13.80 -13.80 13.90
N VAL A 215 -13.30 -12.56 14.08
CA VAL A 215 -13.68 -11.65 15.18
C VAL A 215 -15.19 -11.41 15.15
N LYS A 216 -15.77 -11.14 13.98
CA LYS A 216 -17.21 -10.91 13.80
C LYS A 216 -18.07 -12.14 14.13
N ARG A 217 -17.49 -13.35 14.12
CA ARG A 217 -18.15 -14.61 14.55
C ARG A 217 -18.10 -14.85 16.07
N THR A 218 -17.31 -14.06 16.81
CA THR A 218 -17.31 -14.12 18.27
C THR A 218 -18.43 -13.26 18.85
N LYS A 219 -18.89 -13.57 20.06
CA LYS A 219 -19.89 -12.72 20.72
C LYS A 219 -19.24 -11.47 21.30
N THR A 220 -18.20 -11.67 22.11
CA THR A 220 -17.60 -10.57 22.89
C THR A 220 -16.79 -9.62 22.02
N LEU A 221 -15.83 -10.13 21.23
CA LEU A 221 -14.95 -9.25 20.44
C LEU A 221 -15.72 -8.53 19.33
N SER A 222 -16.71 -9.18 18.71
CA SER A 222 -17.58 -8.55 17.69
C SER A 222 -18.32 -7.34 18.26
N THR A 223 -19.01 -7.50 19.40
CA THR A 223 -19.71 -6.38 20.06
C THR A 223 -18.77 -5.23 20.40
N PHE A 224 -17.58 -5.52 20.93
CA PHE A 224 -16.60 -4.47 21.22
C PHE A 224 -16.08 -3.80 19.94
N TYR A 225 -15.69 -4.57 18.93
CA TYR A 225 -15.20 -4.06 17.65
C TYR A 225 -16.23 -3.15 16.97
N ASP A 226 -17.49 -3.58 16.91
CA ASP A 226 -18.59 -2.83 16.30
C ASP A 226 -18.96 -1.58 17.12
N SER A 227 -18.73 -1.59 18.44
CA SER A 227 -18.96 -0.41 19.30
C SER A 227 -17.93 0.71 19.11
N LEU A 228 -16.75 0.40 18.54
CA LEU A 228 -15.73 1.40 18.26
C LEU A 228 -16.09 2.16 16.98
N VAL A 229 -16.32 3.47 17.10
CA VAL A 229 -16.47 4.33 15.92
C VAL A 229 -15.14 4.39 15.14
N PRO A 230 -15.16 4.70 13.82
CA PRO A 230 -13.94 4.72 13.01
C PRO A 230 -12.79 5.55 13.61
N ALA A 231 -13.09 6.71 14.19
CA ALA A 231 -12.10 7.57 14.84
C ALA A 231 -11.40 6.90 16.04
N ASP A 232 -12.13 6.08 16.82
CA ASP A 232 -11.53 5.32 17.92
C ASP A 232 -10.65 4.18 17.42
N ARG A 233 -11.05 3.50 16.35
CA ARG A 233 -10.23 2.46 15.71
C ARG A 233 -8.93 3.06 15.18
N ASP A 234 -9.01 4.24 14.55
CA ASP A 234 -7.86 5.01 14.05
C ASP A 234 -6.92 5.40 15.20
N ARG A 235 -7.45 6.00 16.28
CA ARG A 235 -6.69 6.38 17.48
C ARG A 235 -5.99 5.19 18.15
N LEU A 236 -6.66 4.04 18.20
CA LEU A 236 -6.11 2.83 18.80
C LEU A 236 -5.11 2.10 17.89
N GLY A 237 -5.08 2.44 16.59
CA GLY A 237 -4.29 1.70 15.60
C GLY A 237 -4.87 0.31 15.32
N ILE A 238 -6.21 0.19 15.35
CA ILE A 238 -6.97 -1.00 14.98
C ILE A 238 -7.32 -0.91 13.49
N TYR A 239 -7.05 -1.97 12.74
CA TYR A 239 -7.40 -2.08 11.33
C TYR A 239 -8.92 -2.22 11.16
N SER A 240 -9.45 -1.55 10.14
CA SER A 240 -10.88 -1.51 9.82
C SER A 240 -11.03 -1.39 8.29
N PRO A 241 -11.64 -2.35 7.60
CA PRO A 241 -11.87 -2.28 6.15
C PRO A 241 -12.68 -1.04 5.74
N GLU A 242 -13.53 -0.54 6.64
CA GLU A 242 -14.33 0.66 6.46
C GLU A 242 -13.48 1.93 6.33
N ARG A 243 -12.21 1.91 6.80
CA ARG A 243 -11.28 3.04 6.65
C ARG A 243 -10.98 3.30 5.18
N LEU A 244 -10.76 2.26 4.39
CA LEU A 244 -10.52 2.38 2.95
C LEU A 244 -11.76 2.95 2.23
N ALA A 245 -12.96 2.52 2.64
CA ALA A 245 -14.21 2.92 2.01
C ALA A 245 -14.45 4.45 2.03
N ARG A 246 -13.89 5.18 3.01
CA ARG A 246 -14.01 6.66 3.04
C ARG A 246 -13.30 7.34 1.87
N PHE A 247 -12.26 6.70 1.33
CA PHE A 247 -11.49 7.22 0.21
C PHE A 247 -12.05 6.75 -1.12
N LEU A 248 -12.55 5.51 -1.18
CA LEU A 248 -13.10 4.89 -2.39
C LEU A 248 -14.57 5.25 -2.66
N LYS A 249 -15.01 6.43 -2.25
CA LYS A 249 -16.34 6.92 -2.62
C LYS A 249 -16.38 7.25 -4.11
N SER A 250 -17.52 7.01 -4.75
CA SER A 250 -17.67 7.22 -6.20
C SER A 250 -17.38 8.66 -6.63
N GLU A 251 -17.72 9.64 -5.79
CA GLU A 251 -17.43 11.06 -6.04
C GLU A 251 -15.92 11.39 -6.04
N ASN A 252 -15.09 10.56 -5.41
CA ASN A 252 -13.64 10.74 -5.37
C ASN A 252 -12.92 10.10 -6.55
N PHE A 253 -13.61 9.29 -7.35
CA PHE A 253 -12.98 8.57 -8.47
C PHE A 253 -12.59 9.54 -9.58
N GLY A 254 -11.31 9.58 -9.93
CA GLY A 254 -10.80 10.45 -11.00
C GLY A 254 -10.74 11.94 -10.69
N GLN A 255 -10.81 12.34 -9.41
CA GLN A 255 -10.72 13.74 -9.00
C GLN A 255 -9.30 14.32 -9.11
N GLY A 256 -8.26 13.48 -9.03
CA GLY A 256 -6.86 13.92 -9.09
C GLY A 256 -6.42 14.78 -7.92
N THR A 257 -7.05 14.63 -6.76
CA THR A 257 -6.69 15.38 -5.56
C THR A 257 -5.56 14.66 -4.83
N PHE A 258 -4.39 15.28 -4.77
CA PHE A 258 -3.25 14.80 -3.98
C PHE A 258 -3.63 14.67 -2.50
N LEU A 259 -3.21 13.57 -1.86
CA LEU A 259 -3.57 13.24 -0.48
C LEU A 259 -2.42 13.29 0.52
N GLY A 260 -1.24 13.78 0.13
CA GLY A 260 -0.10 13.82 1.03
C GLY A 260 -0.35 14.56 2.34
N ASP A 261 -1.33 15.47 2.35
CA ASP A 261 -1.69 16.26 3.54
C ASP A 261 -2.86 15.67 4.36
N ASP A 262 -3.50 14.58 3.93
CA ASP A 262 -4.54 13.92 4.72
C ASP A 262 -3.87 12.97 5.74
N PRO A 263 -3.84 13.30 7.04
CA PRO A 263 -3.17 12.48 8.05
C PRO A 263 -3.80 11.09 8.18
N ALA A 264 -5.02 10.92 7.66
CA ALA A 264 -5.74 9.67 7.71
C ALA A 264 -5.24 8.69 6.63
N ILE A 265 -4.59 9.16 5.55
CA ILE A 265 -3.81 8.29 4.65
C ILE A 265 -2.72 7.56 5.41
N ASP A 266 -2.17 8.19 6.45
CA ASP A 266 -1.03 7.60 7.13
C ASP A 266 -1.37 6.32 7.89
N LEU A 267 -2.66 6.07 8.11
CA LEU A 267 -3.17 4.87 8.76
C LEU A 267 -3.43 3.71 7.79
N LEU A 268 -3.29 3.91 6.48
CA LEU A 268 -3.44 2.87 5.47
C LEU A 268 -2.13 2.11 5.27
N CYS A 269 -2.21 0.81 4.96
CA CYS A 269 -1.05 0.04 4.51
C CYS A 269 -0.64 0.44 3.07
N PRO A 270 0.56 0.07 2.61
CA PRO A 270 1.04 0.40 1.26
C PRO A 270 0.07 0.06 0.13
N MET A 271 -0.53 -1.14 0.16
CA MET A 271 -1.48 -1.55 -0.88
C MET A 271 -2.79 -0.77 -0.82
N GLU A 272 -3.31 -0.46 0.37
CA GLU A 272 -4.47 0.41 0.52
C GLU A 272 -4.19 1.84 0.02
N ARG A 273 -3.01 2.40 0.32
CA ARG A 273 -2.60 3.71 -0.19
C ARG A 273 -2.55 3.69 -1.72
N LEU A 274 -1.97 2.66 -2.32
CA LEU A 274 -1.98 2.48 -3.76
C LEU A 274 -3.42 2.46 -4.30
N TRP A 275 -4.34 1.71 -3.69
CA TRP A 275 -5.72 1.68 -4.13
C TRP A 275 -6.39 3.04 -4.05
N VAL A 276 -6.10 3.83 -3.01
CA VAL A 276 -6.62 5.19 -2.87
C VAL A 276 -6.04 6.11 -3.95
N SER A 277 -4.72 6.13 -4.14
CA SER A 277 -4.10 6.96 -5.18
C SER A 277 -4.58 6.54 -6.57
N ALA A 278 -4.65 5.23 -6.86
CA ALA A 278 -5.18 4.72 -8.12
C ALA A 278 -6.66 5.09 -8.35
N TRP A 279 -7.50 5.00 -7.32
CA TRP A 279 -8.91 5.39 -7.39
C TRP A 279 -9.07 6.88 -7.74
N ARG A 280 -8.27 7.74 -7.10
CA ARG A 280 -8.26 9.18 -7.39
C ARG A 280 -7.69 9.49 -8.75
N HIS A 281 -6.73 8.70 -9.20
CA HIS A 281 -6.16 8.76 -10.53
C HIS A 281 -7.04 8.10 -11.61
N ALA A 282 -8.20 7.54 -11.22
CA ALA A 282 -9.08 6.74 -12.06
C ALA A 282 -8.41 5.56 -12.79
N CYS A 283 -7.37 4.97 -12.21
CA CYS A 283 -6.73 3.78 -12.74
C CYS A 283 -7.62 2.54 -12.48
N PRO A 284 -8.04 1.83 -13.54
CA PRO A 284 -8.87 0.64 -13.42
C PRO A 284 -8.09 -0.65 -13.12
N GLN A 285 -6.75 -0.64 -13.21
CA GLN A 285 -5.88 -1.82 -13.06
C GLN A 285 -4.66 -1.61 -12.13
N PRO A 286 -4.85 -1.14 -10.89
CA PRO A 286 -3.72 -0.87 -9.98
C PRO A 286 -2.88 -2.12 -9.63
N GLY A 287 -3.48 -3.31 -9.63
CA GLY A 287 -2.79 -4.57 -9.39
C GLY A 287 -1.85 -4.96 -10.53
N ALA A 288 -2.23 -4.72 -11.79
CA ALA A 288 -1.36 -4.94 -12.95
C ALA A 288 -0.15 -4.00 -12.92
N VAL A 289 -0.38 -2.70 -12.70
CA VAL A 289 0.69 -1.69 -12.63
C VAL A 289 1.67 -2.00 -11.49
N SER A 290 1.17 -2.29 -10.29
CA SER A 290 2.02 -2.64 -9.15
C SER A 290 2.72 -3.98 -9.29
N GLY A 291 2.16 -4.93 -10.05
CA GLY A 291 2.84 -6.18 -10.39
C GLY A 291 4.11 -5.99 -11.22
N ASN A 292 4.10 -5.00 -12.12
CA ASN A 292 5.24 -4.72 -13.01
C ASN A 292 6.31 -3.82 -12.37
N PHE A 293 5.90 -2.84 -11.56
CA PHE A 293 6.79 -1.80 -11.05
C PHE A 293 6.94 -1.76 -9.53
N GLY A 294 6.11 -2.51 -8.79
CA GLY A 294 6.01 -2.45 -7.34
C GLY A 294 5.01 -1.41 -6.83
N VAL A 295 4.50 -1.63 -5.62
CA VAL A 295 3.45 -0.81 -4.99
C VAL A 295 3.89 0.62 -4.74
N GLU A 296 5.06 0.82 -4.13
CA GLU A 296 5.53 2.16 -3.79
C GLU A 296 5.85 3.00 -5.02
N TRP A 297 6.42 2.39 -6.07
CA TRP A 297 6.66 3.09 -7.32
C TRP A 297 5.34 3.52 -7.96
N ALA A 298 4.37 2.61 -8.07
CA ALA A 298 3.07 2.90 -8.67
C ALA A 298 2.32 3.99 -7.90
N ARG A 299 2.30 3.91 -6.56
CA ARG A 299 1.72 4.92 -5.69
C ARG A 299 2.40 6.28 -5.88
N ALA A 300 3.72 6.34 -5.78
CA ALA A 300 4.48 7.58 -5.95
C ALA A 300 4.22 8.23 -7.31
N ARG A 301 4.06 7.42 -8.36
CA ARG A 301 3.74 7.92 -9.70
C ARG A 301 2.33 8.52 -9.78
N TYR A 302 1.33 7.90 -9.17
CA TYR A 302 -0.02 8.48 -9.08
C TYR A 302 -0.02 9.78 -8.28
N ASP A 303 0.63 9.78 -7.12
CA ASP A 303 0.73 10.93 -6.24
C ASP A 303 1.41 12.13 -6.95
N GLU A 304 2.47 11.89 -7.72
CA GLU A 304 3.15 12.92 -8.52
C GLU A 304 2.24 13.49 -9.61
N CYS A 305 1.46 12.63 -10.29
CA CYS A 305 0.53 13.06 -11.32
C CYS A 305 -0.63 13.88 -10.72
N ASP A 306 -1.21 13.43 -9.61
CA ASP A 306 -2.31 14.11 -8.92
C ASP A 306 -1.86 15.48 -8.38
N PHE A 307 -0.66 15.56 -7.80
CA PHE A 307 -0.08 16.84 -7.38
C PHE A 307 0.10 17.80 -8.57
N THR A 308 0.72 17.31 -9.64
CA THR A 308 0.97 18.09 -10.86
C THR A 308 -0.33 18.57 -11.50
N GLN A 309 -1.34 17.72 -11.50
CA GLN A 309 -2.65 18.04 -12.02
C GLN A 309 -3.35 19.13 -11.20
N GLY A 310 -3.30 19.06 -9.87
CA GLY A 310 -3.81 20.12 -9.00
C GLY A 310 -3.18 21.47 -9.35
N PHE A 311 -1.85 21.49 -9.48
CA PHE A 311 -1.11 22.68 -9.91
C PHE A 311 -1.55 23.21 -11.29
N ILE A 312 -1.65 22.34 -12.30
CA ILE A 312 -2.06 22.74 -13.65
C ILE A 312 -3.50 23.28 -13.66
N VAL A 313 -4.40 22.70 -12.87
CA VAL A 313 -5.78 23.23 -12.76
C VAL A 313 -5.81 24.59 -12.11
N SER A 314 -5.05 24.82 -11.05
CA SER A 314 -4.94 26.15 -10.45
C SER A 314 -4.46 27.18 -11.48
N LEU A 315 -3.48 26.84 -12.33
CA LEU A 315 -3.06 27.71 -13.43
C LEU A 315 -4.17 27.93 -14.46
N ILE A 316 -4.95 26.91 -14.81
CA ILE A 316 -6.05 27.04 -15.77
C ILE A 316 -7.16 27.92 -15.21
N HIS A 317 -7.52 27.77 -13.93
CA HIS A 317 -8.48 28.62 -13.24
C HIS A 317 -8.10 30.10 -13.35
N GLU A 318 -6.83 30.42 -13.10
CA GLU A 318 -6.31 31.79 -13.14
C GLU A 318 -6.23 32.37 -14.57
N LEU A 319 -5.84 31.55 -15.54
CA LEU A 319 -5.45 32.02 -16.87
C LEU A 319 -6.53 31.84 -17.95
N ASN A 320 -7.38 30.81 -17.83
CA ASN A 320 -8.36 30.44 -18.83
C ASN A 320 -9.62 29.78 -18.22
N PRO A 321 -10.53 30.57 -17.62
CA PRO A 321 -11.76 30.05 -16.99
C PRO A 321 -12.69 29.30 -17.96
N THR A 322 -12.63 29.61 -19.26
CA THR A 322 -13.40 28.85 -20.26
C THR A 322 -12.89 27.43 -20.39
N LEU A 323 -11.57 27.25 -20.37
CA LEU A 323 -10.95 25.93 -20.38
C LEU A 323 -11.22 25.18 -19.07
N GLU A 324 -11.21 25.86 -17.93
CA GLU A 324 -11.59 25.29 -16.62
C GLU A 324 -12.95 24.57 -16.67
N SER A 325 -13.98 25.25 -17.20
CA SER A 325 -15.33 24.69 -17.27
C SER A 325 -15.42 23.38 -18.09
N GLN A 326 -14.54 23.21 -19.07
CA GLN A 326 -14.48 22.02 -19.91
C GLN A 326 -13.79 20.84 -19.22
N ILE A 327 -13.00 21.10 -18.17
CA ILE A 327 -12.07 20.12 -17.62
C ILE A 327 -12.52 19.58 -16.28
N GLU A 328 -13.35 20.31 -15.55
CA GLU A 328 -13.90 19.87 -14.27
C GLU A 328 -15.06 18.87 -14.42
N SER A 329 -15.60 18.71 -15.63
CA SER A 329 -16.75 17.85 -15.89
C SER A 329 -16.32 16.45 -16.36
N SER A 330 -16.96 15.42 -15.80
CA SER A 330 -16.97 14.09 -16.40
C SER A 330 -17.75 14.12 -17.71
N THR A 331 -17.30 13.35 -18.70
CA THR A 331 -17.97 13.27 -20.01
C THR A 331 -18.79 11.99 -20.13
N SER A 332 -19.91 12.06 -20.86
CA SER A 332 -20.66 10.85 -21.21
C SER A 332 -19.81 9.97 -22.12
N ARG A 333 -19.85 8.65 -21.91
CA ARG A 333 -19.19 7.72 -22.81
C ARG A 333 -19.81 7.78 -24.20
N PRO A 334 -19.00 7.78 -25.28
CA PRO A 334 -19.51 7.66 -26.64
C PRO A 334 -20.31 6.36 -26.83
N GLU A 335 -21.31 6.42 -27.70
CA GLU A 335 -22.07 5.23 -28.08
C GLU A 335 -21.14 4.22 -28.78
N GLY A 336 -21.24 2.93 -28.43
CA GLY A 336 -20.38 1.88 -28.96
C GLY A 336 -18.99 1.78 -28.32
N GLU A 337 -18.65 2.64 -27.36
CA GLU A 337 -17.38 2.65 -26.62
C GLU A 337 -17.59 2.31 -25.12
N PRO A 338 -17.98 1.06 -24.78
CA PRO A 338 -18.11 0.64 -23.39
C PRO A 338 -16.76 0.66 -22.69
N VAL A 339 -16.74 0.73 -21.36
CA VAL A 339 -15.50 0.60 -20.58
C VAL A 339 -14.70 -0.64 -21.00
N GLY A 340 -13.39 -0.49 -21.13
CA GLY A 340 -12.49 -1.55 -21.55
C GLY A 340 -12.12 -2.48 -20.39
N PHE A 341 -10.83 -2.76 -20.22
CA PHE A 341 -10.37 -3.68 -19.18
C PHE A 341 -10.24 -3.01 -17.82
N PHE A 342 -10.84 -3.61 -16.80
CA PHE A 342 -10.73 -3.16 -15.41
C PHE A 342 -10.75 -4.33 -14.43
N GLU A 343 -10.13 -4.13 -13.27
CA GLU A 343 -10.22 -5.06 -12.15
C GLU A 343 -11.60 -4.95 -11.48
N VAL A 344 -12.22 -6.09 -11.17
CA VAL A 344 -13.55 -6.14 -10.53
C VAL A 344 -13.52 -5.37 -9.21
N GLY A 345 -14.45 -4.41 -9.05
CA GLY A 345 -14.54 -3.57 -7.85
C GLY A 345 -13.55 -2.40 -7.80
N ARG A 346 -12.75 -2.15 -8.84
CA ARG A 346 -11.79 -1.03 -8.90
C ARG A 346 -12.27 0.20 -9.67
N VAL A 347 -13.45 0.12 -10.26
CA VAL A 347 -14.13 1.27 -10.87
C VAL A 347 -15.56 1.37 -10.32
N PRO A 348 -16.09 2.58 -10.09
CA PRO A 348 -17.48 2.74 -9.68
C PRO A 348 -18.44 2.41 -10.83
N LEU A 349 -19.66 1.97 -10.52
CA LEU A 349 -20.67 1.64 -11.55
C LEU A 349 -21.00 2.83 -12.47
N SER A 350 -20.92 4.07 -11.95
CA SER A 350 -21.08 5.29 -12.75
C SER A 350 -20.04 5.39 -13.88
N HIS A 351 -18.86 4.79 -13.71
CA HIS A 351 -17.80 4.78 -14.71
C HIS A 351 -18.17 3.97 -15.95
N GLN A 352 -19.18 3.10 -15.88
CA GLN A 352 -19.68 2.38 -17.06
C GLN A 352 -20.44 3.30 -18.03
N LYS A 353 -20.94 4.44 -17.55
CA LYS A 353 -21.73 5.40 -18.34
C LYS A 353 -21.01 6.73 -18.59
N SER A 354 -20.02 7.04 -17.76
CA SER A 354 -19.28 8.29 -17.81
C SER A 354 -17.77 8.04 -17.73
N ILE A 355 -17.01 8.84 -18.44
CA ILE A 355 -15.56 8.90 -18.36
C ILE A 355 -15.25 9.94 -17.28
N SER A 356 -14.63 9.50 -16.19
CA SER A 356 -14.17 10.44 -15.17
C SER A 356 -13.12 11.35 -15.81
N ARG A 357 -12.98 12.57 -15.29
CA ARG A 357 -11.99 13.53 -15.78
C ARG A 357 -10.62 12.89 -16.02
N LEU A 358 -10.09 12.12 -15.08
CA LEU A 358 -8.76 11.50 -15.22
C LEU A 358 -8.72 10.19 -15.99
N SER A 359 -9.87 9.60 -16.28
CA SER A 359 -9.95 8.45 -17.20
C SER A 359 -9.87 8.87 -18.67
N ASN A 360 -9.85 10.17 -18.97
CA ASN A 360 -9.66 10.65 -20.33
C ASN A 360 -8.16 10.73 -20.67
N LEU A 361 -7.81 10.48 -21.93
CA LEU A 361 -6.43 10.48 -22.40
C LEU A 361 -5.77 11.84 -22.18
N VAL A 362 -6.52 12.93 -22.36
CA VAL A 362 -5.97 14.28 -22.25
C VAL A 362 -5.46 14.57 -20.84
N TRP A 363 -6.26 14.30 -19.81
CA TRP A 363 -5.89 14.54 -18.41
C TRP A 363 -4.97 13.47 -17.86
N TYR A 364 -4.99 12.27 -18.42
CA TYR A 364 -3.91 11.33 -18.20
C TYR A 364 -2.56 11.91 -18.68
N ALA A 365 -2.51 12.48 -19.88
CA ALA A 365 -1.26 12.84 -20.55
C ALA A 365 -0.67 14.21 -20.16
N ILE A 366 -1.50 15.25 -19.98
CA ILE A 366 -1.05 16.61 -19.63
C ILE A 366 -0.07 16.63 -18.42
N PRO A 367 -0.40 16.07 -17.24
CA PRO A 367 0.52 16.08 -16.11
C PRO A 367 1.80 15.31 -16.41
N ARG A 368 1.74 14.23 -17.21
CA ARG A 368 2.91 13.44 -17.59
C ARG A 368 3.85 14.21 -18.52
N VAL A 369 3.31 14.92 -19.50
CA VAL A 369 4.08 15.82 -20.39
C VAL A 369 4.74 16.94 -19.58
N TYR A 370 4.03 17.54 -18.62
CA TYR A 370 4.62 18.52 -17.71
C TYR A 370 5.77 17.93 -16.89
N ILE A 371 5.61 16.72 -16.36
CA ILE A 371 6.66 16.06 -15.58
C ILE A 371 7.92 15.81 -16.43
N GLU A 372 7.79 15.41 -17.70
CA GLU A 372 8.96 15.31 -18.60
C GLU A 372 9.65 16.66 -18.83
N ALA A 373 8.85 17.71 -19.04
CA ALA A 373 9.36 19.06 -19.21
C ALA A 373 10.14 19.53 -17.96
N ALA A 374 9.57 19.32 -16.78
CA ALA A 374 10.16 19.69 -15.50
C ALA A 374 11.38 18.84 -15.11
N GLY A 375 11.55 17.68 -15.75
CA GLY A 375 12.62 16.72 -15.45
C GLY A 375 12.23 15.73 -14.33
N ARG A 376 12.83 14.53 -14.42
CA ARG A 376 12.63 13.41 -13.48
C ARG A 376 13.91 13.16 -12.68
N GLY A 377 13.76 12.79 -11.41
CA GLY A 377 14.89 12.37 -10.57
C GLY A 377 16.00 13.43 -10.50
N GLN A 378 17.21 13.06 -10.93
CA GLN A 378 18.40 13.93 -10.92
C GLN A 378 18.35 15.06 -11.96
N ASP A 379 17.53 14.92 -13.01
CA ASP A 379 17.38 15.97 -14.04
C ASP A 379 16.50 17.12 -13.55
N ARG A 380 15.80 16.95 -12.42
CA ARG A 380 14.92 17.96 -11.86
C ARG A 380 15.75 19.09 -11.24
N ASN A 381 15.70 20.25 -11.88
CA ASN A 381 16.29 21.49 -11.37
C ASN A 381 15.31 22.67 -11.53
N TRP A 382 15.62 23.77 -10.85
CA TRP A 382 14.76 24.95 -10.87
C TRP A 382 14.58 25.57 -12.26
N GLU A 383 15.61 25.54 -13.12
CA GLU A 383 15.55 26.11 -14.46
C GLU A 383 14.58 25.34 -15.36
N ARG A 384 14.64 24.01 -15.36
CA ARG A 384 13.68 23.15 -16.07
C ARG A 384 12.26 23.34 -15.53
N TYR A 385 12.11 23.38 -14.21
CA TYR A 385 10.81 23.59 -13.57
C TYR A 385 10.20 24.95 -13.94
N SER A 386 10.98 26.04 -13.86
CA SER A 386 10.56 27.38 -14.26
C SER A 386 10.19 27.44 -15.75
N THR A 387 10.96 26.77 -16.61
CA THR A 387 10.68 26.70 -18.04
C THR A 387 9.40 25.92 -18.32
N ALA A 388 9.21 24.75 -17.69
CA ALA A 388 7.98 23.97 -17.80
C ALA A 388 6.75 24.79 -17.41
N ILE A 389 6.79 25.55 -16.31
CA ILE A 389 5.72 26.47 -15.91
C ILE A 389 5.44 27.49 -17.00
N LYS A 390 6.47 28.17 -17.53
CA LYS A 390 6.31 29.17 -18.60
C LYS A 390 5.65 28.58 -19.84
N LEU A 391 6.06 27.38 -20.27
CA LEU A 391 5.48 26.71 -21.43
C LEU A 391 4.04 26.29 -21.18
N THR A 392 3.73 25.79 -19.98
CA THR A 392 2.36 25.45 -19.59
C THR A 392 1.46 26.68 -19.55
N THR A 393 1.89 27.77 -18.92
CA THR A 393 1.17 29.06 -18.92
C THR A 393 0.90 29.55 -20.34
N LYS A 394 1.91 29.50 -21.22
CA LYS A 394 1.74 29.86 -22.64
C LYS A 394 0.72 28.97 -23.34
N ALA A 395 0.82 27.64 -23.17
CA ALA A 395 -0.11 26.69 -23.76
C ALA A 395 -1.55 26.93 -23.28
N ILE A 396 -1.76 27.18 -21.98
CA ILE A 396 -3.08 27.45 -21.39
C ILE A 396 -3.72 28.70 -22.02
N ASN A 397 -2.97 29.80 -22.13
CA ASN A 397 -3.47 31.06 -22.69
C ASN A 397 -3.88 30.94 -24.17
N GLU A 398 -3.18 30.09 -24.93
CA GLU A 398 -3.41 29.95 -26.37
C GLU A 398 -4.44 28.87 -26.74
N SER A 399 -4.91 28.08 -25.78
CA SER A 399 -5.76 26.91 -26.03
C SER A 399 -7.24 27.18 -25.87
N LYS A 400 -8.06 26.63 -26.77
CA LYS A 400 -9.53 26.73 -26.71
C LYS A 400 -10.20 25.49 -26.14
N SER A 401 -9.49 24.36 -26.12
CA SER A 401 -9.97 23.08 -25.62
C SER A 401 -8.85 22.28 -24.94
N PRO A 402 -9.19 21.27 -24.14
CA PRO A 402 -8.19 20.44 -23.44
C PRO A 402 -7.26 19.69 -24.39
N ILE A 403 -7.79 19.20 -25.52
CA ILE A 403 -7.00 18.52 -26.55
C ILE A 403 -6.01 19.49 -27.22
N GLU A 404 -6.44 20.75 -27.45
CA GLU A 404 -5.54 21.78 -27.97
C GLU A 404 -4.43 22.13 -26.96
N LEU A 405 -4.76 22.20 -25.66
CA LEU A 405 -3.79 22.39 -24.59
C LEU A 405 -2.72 21.29 -24.61
N LEU A 406 -3.13 20.01 -24.66
CA LEU A 406 -2.20 18.90 -24.73
C LEU A 406 -1.27 19.02 -25.95
N ALA A 407 -1.83 19.27 -27.14
CA ALA A 407 -1.05 19.36 -28.37
C ALA A 407 -0.06 20.54 -28.35
N ARG A 408 -0.51 21.73 -27.93
CA ARG A 408 0.35 22.92 -27.83
C ARG A 408 1.45 22.74 -26.79
N LEU A 409 1.12 22.23 -25.61
CA LEU A 409 2.11 21.98 -24.56
C LEU A 409 3.17 21.00 -25.06
N THR A 410 2.76 19.87 -25.65
CA THR A 410 3.69 18.88 -26.21
C THR A 410 4.60 19.49 -27.26
N ASN A 411 4.06 20.30 -28.17
CA ASN A 411 4.85 20.96 -29.21
C ASN A 411 5.86 21.96 -28.62
N LEU A 412 5.45 22.75 -27.62
CA LEU A 412 6.33 23.68 -26.94
C LEU A 412 7.47 22.94 -26.23
N VAL A 413 7.16 21.86 -25.52
CA VAL A 413 8.17 21.07 -24.79
C VAL A 413 9.24 20.49 -25.72
N VAL A 414 8.85 19.91 -26.86
CA VAL A 414 9.82 19.40 -27.86
C VAL A 414 10.67 20.51 -28.47
N ASN A 415 10.12 21.71 -28.65
CA ASN A 415 10.85 22.80 -29.30
C ASN A 415 11.77 23.57 -28.36
N GLU A 416 11.44 23.64 -27.07
CA GLU A 416 12.08 24.56 -26.12
C GLU A 416 12.90 23.84 -25.03
N ILE A 417 12.61 22.57 -24.71
CA ILE A 417 13.26 21.82 -23.60
C ILE A 417 14.05 20.59 -24.09
N ASP A 418 14.09 20.33 -25.41
CA ASP A 418 14.78 19.18 -26.02
C ASP A 418 14.44 17.83 -25.34
N VAL A 419 13.17 17.67 -24.95
CA VAL A 419 12.65 16.38 -24.48
C VAL A 419 12.47 15.45 -25.68
N ASP A 420 12.92 14.20 -25.53
CA ASP A 420 12.71 13.15 -26.55
C ASP A 420 11.22 13.05 -26.93
N PRO A 421 10.86 13.28 -28.20
CA PRO A 421 9.49 13.16 -28.67
C PRO A 421 8.86 11.78 -28.40
N ASN A 422 9.66 10.70 -28.35
CA ASN A 422 9.16 9.36 -28.03
C ASN A 422 8.60 9.29 -26.61
N LEU A 423 9.26 9.93 -25.64
CA LEU A 423 8.80 9.99 -24.24
C LEU A 423 7.49 10.77 -24.10
N LEU A 424 7.26 11.76 -24.96
CA LEU A 424 5.97 12.46 -24.96
C LEU A 424 4.90 11.66 -25.70
N LEU A 425 5.27 11.04 -26.83
CA LEU A 425 4.34 10.25 -27.64
C LEU A 425 3.79 9.05 -26.89
N CYS A 426 4.60 8.38 -26.05
CA CYS A 426 4.10 7.26 -25.26
C CYS A 426 3.02 7.70 -24.25
N HIS A 427 3.05 8.93 -23.72
CA HIS A 427 1.98 9.42 -22.84
C HIS A 427 0.73 9.86 -23.60
N ILE A 428 0.89 10.53 -24.76
CA ILE A 428 -0.24 11.11 -25.50
C ILE A 428 -0.94 10.13 -26.46
N LEU A 429 -0.33 8.98 -26.71
CA LEU A 429 -0.84 7.89 -27.56
C LEU A 429 -0.63 6.52 -26.88
N GLU A 430 -0.79 6.49 -25.55
CA GLU A 430 -0.56 5.31 -24.69
C GLU A 430 -1.55 4.18 -25.00
N PRO A 431 -1.14 3.01 -25.51
CA PRO A 431 -2.07 1.93 -25.84
C PRO A 431 -2.82 1.38 -24.62
N SER A 432 -2.20 1.34 -23.43
CA SER A 432 -2.86 0.82 -22.24
C SER A 432 -4.08 1.66 -21.82
N ILE A 433 -4.04 2.98 -21.99
CA ILE A 433 -5.18 3.85 -21.68
C ILE A 433 -6.34 3.62 -22.67
N LEU A 434 -6.05 3.31 -23.93
CA LEU A 434 -7.09 2.90 -24.87
C LEU A 434 -7.68 1.55 -24.48
N GLN A 435 -6.88 0.58 -24.07
CA GLN A 435 -7.36 -0.73 -23.63
C GLN A 435 -8.25 -0.65 -22.39
N GLU A 436 -7.91 0.23 -21.44
CA GLU A 436 -8.64 0.45 -20.20
C GLU A 436 -9.93 1.25 -20.41
N GLY A 437 -9.84 2.38 -21.12
CA GLY A 437 -10.94 3.31 -21.32
C GLY A 437 -11.84 2.98 -22.51
N ASN A 438 -11.29 2.31 -23.53
CA ASN A 438 -11.87 2.06 -24.86
C ASN A 438 -12.43 3.34 -25.53
N ASN A 439 -11.78 4.48 -25.30
CA ASN A 439 -12.21 5.79 -25.80
C ASN A 439 -11.57 6.12 -27.16
N GLN A 440 -11.90 5.35 -28.20
CA GLN A 440 -11.32 5.53 -29.55
C GLN A 440 -11.59 6.92 -30.12
N THR A 441 -12.77 7.48 -29.84
CA THR A 441 -13.16 8.79 -30.32
C THR A 441 -12.20 9.88 -29.85
N GLU A 442 -11.78 9.86 -28.59
CA GLU A 442 -10.80 10.82 -28.05
C GLU A 442 -9.42 10.68 -28.71
N TYR A 443 -8.92 9.45 -28.93
CA TYR A 443 -7.64 9.23 -29.62
C TYR A 443 -7.65 9.80 -31.03
N ARG A 444 -8.73 9.62 -31.79
CA ARG A 444 -8.88 10.21 -33.13
C ARG A 444 -8.81 11.73 -33.09
N GLN A 445 -9.44 12.35 -32.09
CA GLN A 445 -9.43 13.79 -31.90
C GLN A 445 -8.03 14.30 -31.50
N VAL A 446 -7.32 13.59 -30.62
CA VAL A 446 -5.93 13.89 -30.24
C VAL A 446 -5.02 13.82 -31.46
N ALA A 447 -5.06 12.75 -32.25
CA ALA A 447 -4.25 12.60 -33.47
C ALA A 447 -4.49 13.74 -34.48
N LYS A 448 -5.76 14.08 -34.74
CA LYS A 448 -6.14 15.21 -35.61
C LYS A 448 -5.61 16.55 -35.09
N THR A 449 -5.64 16.75 -33.77
CA THR A 449 -5.20 17.99 -33.14
C THR A 449 -3.67 18.11 -33.11
N LEU A 450 -2.96 17.00 -32.85
CA LEU A 450 -1.49 16.94 -32.95
C LEU A 450 -1.00 17.31 -34.35
N LYS A 451 -1.63 16.79 -35.40
CA LYS A 451 -1.29 17.16 -36.79
C LYS A 451 -1.36 18.67 -37.04
N LYS A 452 -2.30 19.37 -36.38
CA LYS A 452 -2.53 20.81 -36.57
C LYS A 452 -1.67 21.68 -35.65
N HIS A 453 -1.55 21.33 -34.37
CA HIS A 453 -0.97 22.18 -33.33
C HIS A 453 0.41 21.70 -32.84
N ALA A 454 0.82 20.48 -33.20
CA ALA A 454 2.11 19.88 -32.87
C ALA A 454 2.80 19.24 -34.10
N PRO A 455 3.00 19.98 -35.21
CA PRO A 455 3.45 19.42 -36.47
C PRO A 455 4.83 18.72 -36.39
N ARG A 456 5.74 19.18 -35.51
CA ARG A 456 7.05 18.53 -35.32
C ARG A 456 6.91 17.17 -34.66
N VAL A 457 6.08 17.08 -33.60
CA VAL A 457 5.76 15.83 -32.90
C VAL A 457 5.06 14.86 -33.85
N TRP A 458 4.09 15.36 -34.62
CA TRP A 458 3.36 14.56 -35.59
C TRP A 458 4.26 14.03 -36.72
N LYS A 459 5.17 14.86 -37.24
CA LYS A 459 6.16 14.43 -38.23
C LYS A 459 7.07 13.33 -37.69
N HIS A 460 7.50 13.46 -36.43
CA HIS A 460 8.29 12.44 -35.75
C HIS A 460 7.52 11.11 -35.63
N TYR A 461 6.28 11.16 -35.17
CA TYR A 461 5.40 9.98 -35.09
C TYR A 461 5.28 9.23 -36.43
N LEU A 462 5.09 9.98 -37.53
CA LEU A 462 5.00 9.39 -38.87
C LEU A 462 6.32 8.78 -39.37
N SER A 463 7.46 9.21 -38.81
CA SER A 463 8.76 8.63 -39.14
C SER A 463 9.07 7.32 -38.42
N LEU A 464 8.34 7.00 -37.34
CA LEU A 464 8.50 5.76 -36.60
C LEU A 464 7.90 4.58 -37.38
N SER A 465 8.63 3.48 -37.44
CA SER A 465 8.10 2.22 -37.96
C SER A 465 7.07 1.62 -36.98
N PRO A 466 6.20 0.69 -37.42
CA PRO A 466 5.29 -0.02 -36.51
C PRO A 466 6.02 -0.70 -35.34
N VAL A 467 7.22 -1.24 -35.61
CA VAL A 467 8.06 -1.87 -34.58
C VAL A 467 8.56 -0.85 -33.57
N ASP A 468 9.04 0.32 -34.03
CA ASP A 468 9.50 1.37 -33.13
C ASP A 468 8.37 1.92 -32.26
N ARG A 469 7.17 2.09 -32.84
CA ARG A 469 5.98 2.50 -32.08
C ARG A 469 5.66 1.50 -30.98
N GLN A 470 5.66 0.21 -31.29
CA GLN A 470 5.43 -0.85 -30.31
C GLN A 470 6.51 -0.86 -29.22
N LEU A 471 7.79 -0.74 -29.60
CA LEU A 471 8.91 -0.69 -28.65
C LEU A 471 8.82 0.49 -27.68
N HIS A 472 8.31 1.63 -28.16
CA HIS A 472 8.16 2.84 -27.36
C HIS A 472 6.79 2.93 -26.65
N GLY A 473 5.89 1.95 -26.81
CA GLY A 473 4.55 2.00 -26.21
C GLY A 473 3.67 3.10 -26.82
N ILE A 474 3.69 3.24 -28.15
CA ILE A 474 2.92 4.24 -28.89
C ILE A 474 1.94 3.49 -29.81
N ILE A 475 0.67 3.89 -29.81
CA ILE A 475 -0.35 3.26 -30.64
C ILE A 475 -0.13 3.49 -32.15
N GLY A 476 -0.43 2.48 -32.99
CA GLY A 476 -0.48 2.62 -34.45
C GLY A 476 -1.76 3.31 -34.95
N LEU A 477 -1.71 4.06 -36.05
CA LEU A 477 -2.92 4.67 -36.65
C LEU A 477 -3.87 3.62 -37.21
N GLU A 478 -3.31 2.55 -37.76
CA GLU A 478 -4.03 1.34 -38.17
C GLU A 478 -4.95 0.79 -37.06
N GLU A 479 -4.59 0.94 -35.79
CA GLU A 479 -5.42 0.51 -34.64
C GLU A 479 -6.56 1.49 -34.34
N LEU A 480 -6.49 2.72 -34.83
CA LEU A 480 -7.50 3.77 -34.64
C LEU A 480 -8.51 3.84 -35.80
N ASN A 481 -8.35 3.02 -36.85
CA ASN A 481 -9.09 3.10 -38.12
C ASN A 481 -9.03 4.51 -38.75
N ILE A 482 -7.86 5.16 -38.72
CA ILE A 482 -7.61 6.49 -39.32
C ILE A 482 -6.76 6.38 -40.58
#